data_AF-A0A6V7K7L2-F1
#
_entry.id   AF-A0A6V7K7L2-F1
#
_cell.length_a   1.000
_cell.length_b   1.000
_cell.length_c   1.000
_cell.angle_alpha   90.00
_cell.angle_beta   90.00
_cell.angle_gamma   90.00
#
_symmetry.space_group_name_H-M   'P 1'
#
loop_
_entity.id
_entity.type
_entity.pdbx_description
1 polymer ?
#
loop_
_entity_poly.entity_id
_entity_poly.type
_entity_poly.pdbx_seq_one_letter_code
_entity_poly.pdbx_strand_id
1 'polypeptide(L)' 'CGCDECVTSSEKDSLRHSHSRINAYQALTSPSLIALSSRDPLLTAFELSWELRRLSKLEQEFRSEYN' A
#
# COMPACT_ATOMS: atom_id res chain seq x y z
N CYS A 1 -3.95 4.69 9.96
CA CYS A 1 -3.16 5.74 10.65
C CYS A 1 -4.13 6.79 11.16
N GLY A 2 -3.93 7.33 12.36
CA GLY A 2 -4.80 8.36 12.96
C GLY A 2 -4.11 9.72 13.15
N CYS A 3 -3.01 9.98 12.45
CA CYS A 3 -2.36 11.28 12.52
C CYS A 3 -3.19 12.36 11.80
N ASP A 4 -3.01 13.62 12.21
CA ASP A 4 -3.78 14.75 11.70
C ASP A 4 -3.73 14.87 10.17
N GLU A 5 -2.58 14.58 9.55
CA GLU A 5 -2.42 14.63 8.10
C GLU A 5 -3.29 13.56 7.39
N CYS A 6 -3.27 12.31 7.87
CA CYS A 6 -4.07 11.23 7.29
C CYS A 6 -5.57 11.50 7.48
N VAL A 7 -5.97 11.97 8.66
CA VAL A 7 -7.37 12.31 8.96
C VAL A 7 -7.83 13.45 8.06
N THR A 8 -7.09 14.56 8.03
CA THR A 8 -7.42 15.73 7.20
C THR A 8 -7.45 15.39 5.71
N SER A 9 -6.49 14.61 5.21
CA SER A 9 -6.47 14.20 3.81
C SER A 9 -7.67 13.32 3.47
N SER A 10 -8.05 12.40 4.35
CA SER A 10 -9.17 11.49 4.11
C SER A 10 -10.52 12.20 4.22
N GLU A 11 -10.67 13.17 5.12
CA GLU A 11 -11.89 13.98 5.26
C GLU A 11 -12.06 14.93 4.07
N LYS A 12 -10.96 15.48 3.55
CA LYS A 12 -10.98 16.40 2.41
C LYS A 12 -11.28 15.69 1.09
N ASP A 13 -10.62 14.56 0.84
CA ASP A 13 -10.79 13.76 -0.39
C ASP A 13 -10.37 12.30 -0.14
N SER A 14 -11.34 11.50 0.31
CA SER A 14 -11.13 10.08 0.64
C SER A 14 -10.72 9.25 -0.57
N LEU A 15 -11.30 9.51 -1.76
CA LEU A 15 -10.98 8.77 -2.97
C LEU A 15 -9.54 9.01 -3.41
N ARG A 16 -9.11 10.28 -3.44
CA ARG A 16 -7.73 10.63 -3.78
C ARG A 16 -6.73 10.12 -2.75
N HIS A 17 -7.10 10.13 -1.46
CA HIS A 17 -6.29 9.55 -0.40
C HIS A 17 -6.07 8.04 -0.62
N SER A 18 -7.15 7.27 -0.84
CA SER A 18 -7.07 5.84 -1.14
C SER A 18 -6.29 5.55 -2.42
N HIS A 19 -6.49 6.36 -3.47
CA HIS A 19 -5.78 6.20 -4.73
C HIS A 19 -4.28 6.49 -4.59
N SER A 20 -3.89 7.50 -3.79
CA SER A 20 -2.48 7.75 -3.48
C SER A 20 -1.85 6.58 -2.72
N ARG A 21 -2.59 5.95 -1.82
CA ARG A 21 -2.10 4.81 -1.04
C ARG A 21 -1.86 3.58 -1.91
N ILE A 22 -2.81 3.18 -2.76
CA ILE A 22 -2.62 2.02 -3.64
C ILE A 22 -1.46 2.24 -4.62
N ASN A 23 -1.32 3.45 -5.19
CA ASN A 23 -0.20 3.78 -6.07
C ASN A 23 1.16 3.66 -5.38
N ALA A 24 1.24 4.07 -4.11
CA ALA A 24 2.45 3.90 -3.31
C ALA A 24 2.78 2.41 -3.10
N TYR A 25 1.79 1.59 -2.75
CA TYR A 25 1.98 0.16 -2.58
C TYR A 25 2.38 -0.54 -3.88
N GLN A 26 1.78 -0.20 -5.02
CA GLN A 26 2.19 -0.70 -6.34
C GLN A 26 3.67 -0.40 -6.62
N ALA A 27 4.10 0.84 -6.37
CA ALA A 27 5.51 1.22 -6.51
C ALA A 27 6.43 0.42 -5.57
N LEU A 28 6.05 0.27 -4.30
CA LEU A 28 6.80 -0.51 -3.29
C LEU A 28 6.92 -1.98 -3.66
N THR A 29 5.91 -2.55 -4.30
CA THR A 29 5.92 -3.95 -4.75
C THR A 29 6.67 -4.20 -6.06
N SER A 30 7.23 -3.15 -6.68
CA SER A 30 8.05 -3.30 -7.88
C SER A 30 9.23 -4.26 -7.63
N PRO A 31 9.39 -5.34 -8.41
CA PRO A 31 10.48 -6.29 -8.23
C PRO A 31 11.86 -5.62 -8.30
N SER A 32 12.03 -4.66 -9.21
CA SER A 32 13.28 -3.90 -9.35
C SER A 32 13.56 -3.07 -8.10
N LEU A 33 12.54 -2.43 -7.51
CA LEU A 33 12.73 -1.65 -6.28
C LEU A 33 13.09 -2.57 -5.12
N ILE A 34 12.36 -3.66 -4.92
CA ILE A 34 12.63 -4.63 -3.83
C ILE A 34 14.05 -5.20 -3.98
N ALA A 35 14.44 -5.61 -5.19
CA ALA A 35 15.76 -6.20 -5.44
C ALA A 35 16.92 -5.24 -5.21
N LEU A 36 16.73 -3.95 -5.47
CA LEU A 36 17.79 -2.93 -5.36
C LEU A 36 17.84 -2.23 -3.99
N SER A 37 16.73 -2.22 -3.24
CA SER A 37 16.62 -1.48 -1.98
C SER A 37 16.54 -2.36 -0.73
N SER A 38 16.13 -3.62 -0.86
CA SER A 38 16.03 -4.52 0.28
C SER A 38 17.32 -5.28 0.54
N ARG A 39 17.65 -5.45 1.82
CA ARG A 39 18.72 -6.34 2.28
C ARG A 39 18.37 -7.82 2.08
N ASP A 40 17.09 -8.17 2.19
CA ASP A 40 16.54 -9.50 1.91
C ASP A 40 15.29 -9.37 1.03
N PRO A 41 15.47 -9.34 -0.31
CA PRO A 41 14.37 -9.16 -1.26
C PRO A 41 13.29 -10.24 -1.17
N LEU A 42 13.65 -11.47 -0.79
CA LEU A 42 12.69 -12.58 -0.70
C LEU A 42 11.77 -12.38 0.51
N LEU A 43 12.35 -12.12 1.69
CA LEU A 43 11.56 -11.86 2.89
C LEU A 43 10.64 -10.63 2.70
N THR A 44 11.19 -9.54 2.17
CA THR A 44 10.41 -8.31 1.90
C THR A 44 9.26 -8.55 0.95
N ALA A 45 9.46 -9.34 -0.12
CA ALA A 45 8.38 -9.67 -1.06
C ALA A 45 7.25 -10.45 -0.36
N PHE A 46 7.57 -11.40 0.52
CA PHE A 46 6.55 -12.15 1.28
C PHE A 46 5.80 -11.27 2.28
N GLU A 47 6.50 -10.40 3.01
CA GLU A 47 5.89 -9.47 3.96
C GLU A 47 4.94 -8.50 3.26
N LEU A 48 5.37 -7.89 2.15
CA LEU A 48 4.52 -7.00 1.34
C LEU A 48 3.29 -7.73 0.77
N SER A 49 3.46 -8.96 0.26
CA SER A 49 2.32 -9.78 -0.19
C SER A 49 1.30 -10.02 0.93
N TRP A 50 1.77 -10.25 2.16
CA TRP A 50 0.87 -10.45 3.30
C TRP A 50 0.16 -9.16 3.70
N GLU A 51 0.87 -8.04 3.72
CA GLU A 51 0.31 -6.72 4.03
C GLU A 51 -0.76 -6.32 3.02
N LEU A 52 -0.49 -6.46 1.72
CA LEU A 52 -1.45 -6.19 0.65
C LEU A 52 -2.73 -7.03 0.78
N ARG A 53 -2.59 -8.34 1.06
CA ARG A 53 -3.74 -9.22 1.30
C ARG A 53 -4.55 -8.82 2.53
N ARG A 54 -3.91 -8.21 3.54
CA ARG A 54 -4.61 -7.66 4.70
C ARG A 54 -5.34 -6.38 4.32
N LEU A 55 -4.72 -5.48 3.56
CA LEU A 55 -5.31 -4.23 3.10
C LEU A 55 -6.52 -4.46 2.19
N SER A 56 -6.46 -5.45 1.29
CA SER A 56 -7.61 -5.81 0.43
C SER A 56 -8.85 -6.25 1.21
N LYS A 57 -8.70 -6.64 2.49
CA LYS A 57 -9.81 -6.96 3.38
C LYS A 57 -10.31 -5.76 4.19
N LEU A 58 -9.43 -4.78 4.45
CA LEU A 58 -9.75 -3.58 5.22
C LEU A 58 -10.36 -2.49 4.35
N GLU A 59 -9.90 -2.40 3.10
CA GLU A 59 -10.37 -1.45 2.11
C GLU A 59 -11.24 -2.16 1.07
N GLN A 60 -12.46 -1.66 0.91
CA GLN A 60 -13.38 -2.18 -0.07
C GLN A 60 -13.07 -1.54 -1.43
N GLU A 61 -12.71 -0.26 -1.41
CA GLU A 61 -12.25 0.53 -2.54
C GLU A 61 -10.92 -0.06 -3.05
N PHE A 62 -10.83 -0.31 -4.36
CA PHE A 62 -9.63 -0.85 -5.01
C PHE A 62 -9.16 -2.22 -4.51
N ARG A 63 -10.03 -3.00 -3.84
CA ARG A 63 -9.71 -4.35 -3.34
C ARG A 63 -9.03 -5.26 -4.36
N SER A 64 -9.42 -5.17 -5.63
CA SER A 64 -8.84 -5.96 -6.72
C SER A 64 -7.39 -5.59 -7.02
N GLU A 65 -6.99 -4.34 -6.78
CA GLU A 65 -5.65 -3.81 -7.10
C GLU A 65 -4.62 -4.14 -6.02
N TYR A 66 -5.07 -4.57 -4.84
CA TYR A 66 -4.23 -5.06 -3.76
C TYR A 66 -3.87 -6.56 -3.89
N ASN A 67 -4.25 -7.27 -4.97
CA ASN A 67 -3.96 -8.71 -5.13
C ASN A 67 -2.86 -9.00 -6.14
#